data_AF-A0ABD5QAR7-F1
#
_entry.id   AF-A0ABD5QAR7-F1
#
_cell.length_a   1.000
_cell.length_b   1.000
_cell.length_c   1.000
_cell.angle_alpha   90.00
_cell.angle_beta   90.00
_cell.angle_gamma   90.00
#
_symmetry.space_group_name_H-M   'P 1'
#
loop_
_entity.id
_entity.type
_entity.pdbx_description
1 polymer ?
#
loop_
_entity_poly.entity_id
_entity_poly.type
_entity_poly.pdbx_seq_one_letter_code
_entity_poly.pdbx_strand_id
1 'polypeptide(L)'
;MDRRSYLRHTAAVGSILGAGCLSTFRDSGPTVLDKPEWRRAESEALSFPAFEEQLPEVTLPSPLHDREVTTTEFEGDRHVLVTFIFTRCMGPCPVLTSNLAQVQVDAAENGYGDEIALLPITFDPQFDTAERLQAFSEDRGADPTADNWQFLRPSSFDRVTSVVNETFGVGVEKTETYDLEPRGNQSNNQTDGDQQNTEHDGGNAPFVHVVLTVLVNRDGYVERAYDGSNTPTPAVLIDDLGTVRNSFD
;
A
#
# COMPACT_ATOMS: atom_id res chain seq x y z
N MET A 1 64.46 -48.79 -17.11
CA MET A 1 64.85 -47.37 -16.96
C MET A 1 63.94 -46.78 -15.89
N ASP A 2 64.56 -46.06 -14.95
CA ASP A 2 64.04 -45.26 -13.83
C ASP A 2 63.05 -45.90 -12.82
N ARG A 3 63.43 -46.20 -11.57
CA ARG A 3 63.91 -45.38 -10.41
C ARG A 3 62.91 -44.33 -9.91
N ARG A 4 62.29 -44.62 -8.75
CA ARG A 4 62.29 -43.84 -7.47
C ARG A 4 61.12 -44.34 -6.57
N SER A 5 61.40 -44.97 -5.42
CA SER A 5 61.62 -44.38 -4.08
C SER A 5 60.31 -43.99 -3.39
N TYR A 6 59.74 -44.84 -2.52
CA TYR A 6 59.90 -44.94 -1.04
C TYR A 6 59.00 -43.99 -0.22
N LEU A 7 58.09 -44.60 0.59
CA LEU A 7 57.59 -44.28 1.96
C LEU A 7 57.15 -42.82 2.27
N ARG A 8 56.10 -42.52 3.05
CA ARG A 8 55.79 -43.00 4.41
C ARG A 8 54.47 -42.35 4.89
N HIS A 9 53.85 -42.99 5.89
CA HIS A 9 52.64 -42.64 6.66
C HIS A 9 52.46 -41.17 7.05
N THR A 10 51.19 -40.73 7.14
CA THR A 10 50.53 -40.34 8.41
C THR A 10 49.02 -40.16 8.21
N ALA A 11 48.23 -40.79 9.07
CA ALA A 11 46.83 -40.47 9.27
C ALA A 11 46.73 -39.14 10.03
N ALA A 12 45.91 -38.22 9.55
CA ALA A 12 45.40 -37.11 10.36
C ALA A 12 43.89 -37.07 10.16
N VAL A 13 43.17 -37.54 11.19
CA VAL A 13 41.76 -37.29 11.40
C VAL A 13 41.61 -35.80 11.63
N GLY A 14 41.11 -35.07 10.63
CA GLY A 14 40.71 -33.69 10.76
C GLY A 14 39.23 -33.61 11.11
N SER A 15 38.92 -33.62 12.39
CA SER A 15 37.60 -33.20 12.87
C SER A 15 37.47 -31.69 12.63
N ILE A 16 36.77 -31.29 11.57
CA ILE A 16 36.31 -29.90 11.43
C ILE A 16 35.08 -29.78 12.32
N LEU A 17 35.30 -29.51 13.60
CA LEU A 17 34.31 -28.81 14.42
C LEU A 17 34.31 -27.35 13.97
N GLY A 18 33.68 -27.11 12.83
CA GLY A 18 33.26 -25.78 12.45
C GLY A 18 32.07 -25.43 13.33
N ALA A 19 32.32 -24.77 14.45
CA ALA A 19 31.37 -23.84 15.04
C ALA A 19 31.23 -22.66 14.06
N GLY A 20 30.63 -22.93 12.91
CA GLY A 20 30.15 -21.93 11.98
C GLY A 20 28.75 -21.60 12.44
N CYS A 21 28.57 -20.36 12.85
CA CYS A 21 27.32 -19.80 13.32
C CYS A 21 26.14 -20.39 12.55
N LEU A 22 25.23 -21.02 13.30
CA LEU A 22 23.89 -21.31 12.83
C LEU A 22 23.21 -19.95 12.65
N SER A 23 23.55 -19.24 11.57
CA SER A 23 22.63 -18.27 10.99
C SER A 23 21.43 -19.12 10.62
N THR A 24 20.43 -19.11 11.50
CA THR A 24 19.08 -19.52 11.18
C THR A 24 18.77 -18.84 9.87
N PHE A 25 18.85 -19.61 8.79
CA PHE A 25 18.21 -19.27 7.54
C PHE A 25 16.80 -18.86 7.95
N ARG A 26 16.45 -17.60 7.67
CA ARG A 26 15.06 -17.19 7.62
C ARG A 26 14.48 -18.03 6.48
N ASP A 27 14.00 -19.22 6.83
CA ASP A 27 13.56 -20.29 5.92
C ASP A 27 12.21 -19.93 5.25
N SER A 28 11.80 -18.66 5.34
CA SER A 28 10.42 -18.19 5.14
C SER A 28 10.33 -16.97 4.22
N GLY A 29 11.34 -16.69 3.38
CA GLY A 29 11.28 -15.59 2.41
C GLY A 29 11.54 -14.20 3.01
N PRO A 30 11.42 -13.13 2.18
CA PRO A 30 11.71 -11.75 2.57
C PRO A 30 10.61 -11.08 3.41
N THR A 31 9.50 -11.78 3.67
CA THR A 31 8.33 -11.30 4.41
C THR A 31 8.30 -11.85 5.85
N VAL A 32 7.42 -11.28 6.66
CA VAL A 32 7.15 -11.65 8.06
C VAL A 32 5.81 -12.34 8.17
N LEU A 33 4.79 -11.81 7.49
CA LEU A 33 3.45 -12.37 7.50
C LEU A 33 3.41 -13.63 6.64
N ASP A 34 2.58 -14.59 7.04
CA ASP A 34 2.32 -15.75 6.20
C ASP A 34 1.58 -15.35 4.92
N LYS A 35 1.81 -16.13 3.84
CA LYS A 35 1.06 -15.99 2.59
C LYS A 35 -0.45 -16.04 2.90
N PRO A 36 -1.24 -15.05 2.43
CA PRO A 36 -2.65 -14.99 2.77
C PRO A 36 -3.43 -16.22 2.30
N GLU A 37 -4.07 -16.93 3.24
CA GLU A 37 -4.76 -18.21 2.98
C GLU A 37 -5.96 -18.09 2.01
N TRP A 38 -6.59 -16.92 1.96
CA TRP A 38 -7.75 -16.67 1.09
C TRP A 38 -7.37 -16.53 -0.39
N ARG A 39 -6.07 -16.41 -0.70
CA ARG A 39 -5.60 -16.15 -2.05
C ARG A 39 -5.31 -17.46 -2.79
N ARG A 40 -6.12 -17.74 -3.82
CA ARG A 40 -5.93 -18.90 -4.72
C ARG A 40 -4.94 -18.64 -5.85
N ALA A 41 -4.71 -17.38 -6.22
CA ALA A 41 -3.79 -16.97 -7.27
C ALA A 41 -2.40 -16.70 -6.68
N GLU A 42 -1.36 -17.03 -7.44
CA GLU A 42 0.02 -16.65 -7.12
C GLU A 42 0.23 -15.14 -7.33
N SER A 43 1.20 -14.55 -6.62
CA SER A 43 1.46 -13.10 -6.67
C SER A 43 1.71 -12.62 -8.10
N GLU A 44 2.49 -13.37 -8.87
CA GLU A 44 2.90 -13.03 -10.24
C GLU A 44 1.76 -13.06 -11.26
N ALA A 45 0.61 -13.63 -10.88
CA ALA A 45 -0.60 -13.67 -11.70
C ALA A 45 -1.50 -12.45 -11.48
N LEU A 46 -1.18 -11.59 -10.52
CA LEU A 46 -1.95 -10.39 -10.18
C LEU A 46 -1.45 -9.19 -11.00
N SER A 47 -2.35 -8.24 -11.23
CA SER A 47 -2.03 -6.99 -11.93
C SER A 47 -1.33 -5.97 -11.02
N PHE A 48 -1.29 -6.22 -9.72
CA PHE A 48 -0.83 -5.30 -8.68
C PHE A 48 0.25 -5.94 -7.81
N PRO A 49 1.13 -5.14 -7.17
CA PRO A 49 2.18 -5.64 -6.29
C PRO A 49 1.61 -6.50 -5.16
N ALA A 50 2.10 -7.72 -5.04
CA ALA A 50 1.56 -8.71 -4.12
C ALA A 50 2.65 -9.34 -3.24
N PHE A 51 2.25 -10.32 -2.43
CA PHE A 51 3.10 -10.93 -1.40
C PHE A 51 4.48 -11.35 -1.94
N GLU A 52 5.54 -10.99 -1.21
CA GLU A 52 6.97 -11.19 -1.54
C GLU A 52 7.52 -10.40 -2.73
N GLU A 53 6.70 -9.60 -3.43
CA GLU A 53 7.19 -8.69 -4.46
C GLU A 53 7.75 -7.40 -3.85
N GLN A 54 8.63 -6.72 -4.57
CA GLN A 54 9.11 -5.40 -4.15
C GLN A 54 8.08 -4.32 -4.47
N LEU A 55 7.96 -3.33 -3.60
CA LEU A 55 7.17 -2.14 -3.88
C LEU A 55 7.74 -1.43 -5.13
N PRO A 56 6.93 -1.16 -6.16
CA PRO A 56 7.43 -0.46 -7.33
C PRO A 56 7.89 0.96 -7.00
N GLU A 57 9.01 1.36 -7.59
CA GLU A 57 9.55 2.71 -7.48
C GLU A 57 8.78 3.69 -8.38
N VAL A 58 8.13 4.67 -7.78
CA VAL A 58 7.55 5.82 -8.49
C VAL A 58 7.79 7.09 -7.68
N THR A 59 8.12 8.18 -8.39
CA THR A 59 8.22 9.52 -7.80
C THR A 59 6.98 10.33 -8.12
N LEU A 60 6.31 10.86 -7.10
CA LEU A 60 5.11 11.67 -7.22
C LEU A 60 5.20 12.93 -6.36
N PRO A 61 4.58 14.05 -6.79
CA PRO A 61 4.39 15.22 -5.93
C PRO A 61 3.55 14.89 -4.68
N SER A 62 4.01 15.36 -3.52
CA SER A 62 3.28 15.45 -2.27
C SER A 62 2.83 16.91 -2.05
N PRO A 63 1.65 17.31 -2.57
CA PRO A 63 1.20 18.71 -2.54
C PRO A 63 1.00 19.29 -1.14
N LEU A 64 0.91 18.48 -0.09
CA LEU A 64 0.75 18.95 1.29
C LEU A 64 2.09 19.30 1.97
N HIS A 65 3.19 18.80 1.41
CA HIS A 65 4.55 18.97 1.93
C HIS A 65 5.49 19.68 0.95
N ASP A 66 4.97 20.12 -0.20
CA ASP A 66 5.70 20.82 -1.27
C ASP A 66 7.02 20.14 -1.68
N ARG A 67 6.99 18.80 -1.77
CA ARG A 67 8.13 17.98 -2.19
C ARG A 67 7.71 16.87 -3.14
N GLU A 68 8.68 16.27 -3.81
CA GLU A 68 8.49 14.96 -4.45
C GLU A 68 8.81 13.84 -3.45
N VAL A 69 8.04 12.76 -3.51
CA VAL A 69 8.20 11.56 -2.70
C VAL A 69 8.39 10.38 -3.65
N THR A 70 9.43 9.60 -3.43
CA THR A 70 9.63 8.32 -4.13
C THR A 70 9.15 7.20 -3.23
N THR A 71 8.32 6.28 -3.72
CA THR A 71 7.73 5.20 -2.90
C THR A 71 8.74 4.36 -2.14
N THR A 72 9.95 4.20 -2.70
CA THR A 72 11.08 3.46 -2.11
C THR A 72 12.01 4.32 -1.24
N GLU A 73 11.76 5.63 -1.08
CA GLU A 73 12.64 6.50 -0.27
C GLU A 73 12.63 6.16 1.22
N PHE A 74 11.67 5.34 1.64
CA PHE A 74 11.48 4.87 3.01
C PHE A 74 12.16 3.53 3.29
N GLU A 75 12.68 2.84 2.27
CA GLU A 75 13.39 1.57 2.45
C GLU A 75 14.59 1.74 3.38
N GLY A 76 14.75 0.80 4.30
CA GLY A 76 15.73 0.84 5.38
C GLY A 76 15.24 1.56 6.64
N ASP A 77 14.27 2.47 6.54
CA ASP A 77 13.88 3.36 7.64
C ASP A 77 12.43 3.19 8.12
N ARG A 78 11.46 2.98 7.21
CA ARG A 78 10.02 2.92 7.56
C ARG A 78 9.27 1.80 6.85
N HIS A 79 8.24 1.29 7.52
CA HIS A 79 7.22 0.44 6.93
C HIS A 79 6.20 1.31 6.16
N VAL A 80 5.75 0.86 4.99
CA VAL A 80 4.92 1.69 4.10
C VAL A 80 3.52 1.11 3.95
N LEU A 81 2.49 1.95 4.09
CA LEU A 81 1.12 1.66 3.68
C LEU A 81 0.74 2.54 2.50
N VAL A 82 0.49 1.93 1.34
CA VAL A 82 0.03 2.62 0.12
C VAL A 82 -1.45 2.34 -0.10
N THR A 83 -2.25 3.34 -0.45
CA THR A 83 -3.66 3.15 -0.85
C THR A 83 -4.04 4.11 -1.97
N PHE A 84 -5.06 3.78 -2.76
CA PHE A 84 -5.49 4.56 -3.93
C PHE A 84 -6.90 5.11 -3.73
N ILE A 85 -7.05 6.44 -3.88
CA ILE A 85 -8.32 7.14 -3.58
C ILE A 85 -8.60 8.26 -4.58
N PHE A 86 -9.78 8.86 -4.50
CA PHE A 86 -10.05 10.21 -5.02
C PHE A 86 -11.06 10.93 -4.12
N THR A 87 -10.98 12.25 -4.00
CA THR A 87 -11.74 12.96 -2.95
C THR A 87 -13.27 12.99 -3.18
N ARG A 88 -13.71 12.88 -4.43
CA ARG A 88 -15.14 12.85 -4.81
C ARG A 88 -15.82 11.50 -4.60
N CYS A 89 -15.08 10.50 -4.14
CA CYS A 89 -15.63 9.16 -3.96
C CYS A 89 -16.65 9.10 -2.82
N MET A 90 -17.86 8.63 -3.12
CA MET A 90 -18.92 8.40 -2.14
C MET A 90 -18.98 6.94 -1.66
N GLY A 91 -18.02 6.10 -2.08
CA GLY A 91 -17.96 4.67 -1.77
C GLY A 91 -16.88 4.33 -0.73
N PRO A 92 -15.89 3.47 -1.05
CA PRO A 92 -14.94 2.95 -0.06
C PRO A 92 -13.83 3.94 0.34
N CYS A 93 -13.44 4.89 -0.52
CA CYS A 93 -12.29 5.76 -0.27
C CYS A 93 -12.35 6.50 1.08
N PRO A 94 -13.51 7.02 1.53
CA PRO A 94 -13.63 7.56 2.88
C PRO A 94 -13.21 6.64 4.00
N VAL A 95 -13.64 5.39 3.94
CA VAL A 95 -13.31 4.38 4.94
C VAL A 95 -11.83 4.04 4.88
N LEU A 96 -11.26 3.86 3.68
CA LEU A 96 -9.84 3.55 3.50
C LEU A 96 -8.94 4.64 4.11
N THR A 97 -9.24 5.91 3.82
CA THR A 97 -8.48 7.03 4.39
C THR A 97 -8.64 7.12 5.90
N SER A 98 -9.84 6.92 6.44
CA SER A 98 -10.04 6.84 7.89
C SER A 98 -9.29 5.66 8.52
N ASN A 99 -9.17 4.52 7.85
CA ASN A 99 -8.40 3.39 8.36
C ASN A 99 -6.91 3.71 8.47
N LEU A 100 -6.33 4.37 7.47
CA LEU A 100 -4.95 4.87 7.55
C LEU A 100 -4.80 5.94 8.64
N ALA A 101 -5.77 6.83 8.81
CA ALA A 101 -5.77 7.81 9.88
C ALA A 101 -5.75 7.16 11.27
N GLN A 102 -6.49 6.07 11.47
CA GLN A 102 -6.45 5.31 12.72
C GLN A 102 -5.07 4.66 12.96
N VAL A 103 -4.41 4.16 11.91
CA VAL A 103 -3.00 3.70 12.02
C VAL A 103 -2.08 4.85 12.42
N GLN A 104 -2.27 6.04 11.87
CA GLN A 104 -1.50 7.23 12.22
C GLN A 104 -1.68 7.62 13.69
N VAL A 105 -2.92 7.60 14.19
CA VAL A 105 -3.24 7.88 15.60
C VAL A 105 -2.60 6.85 16.52
N ASP A 106 -2.76 5.56 16.22
CA ASP A 106 -2.16 4.48 17.02
C ASP A 106 -0.62 4.60 17.06
N ALA A 107 0.01 4.94 15.94
CA ALA A 107 1.45 5.19 15.86
C ALA A 107 1.91 6.38 16.70
N ALA A 108 1.13 7.46 16.74
CA ALA A 108 1.40 8.62 17.57
C ALA A 108 1.23 8.30 19.07
N GLU A 109 0.18 7.57 19.44
CA GLU A 109 -0.11 7.20 20.83
C GLU A 109 0.91 6.21 21.41
N ASN A 110 1.47 5.33 20.58
CA ASN A 110 2.41 4.30 20.99
C ASN A 110 3.87 4.61 20.62
N GLY A 111 4.15 5.78 20.06
CA GLY A 111 5.51 6.30 19.87
C GLY A 111 6.31 5.66 18.73
N TYR A 112 5.65 5.18 17.68
CA TYR A 112 6.29 4.60 16.49
C TYR A 112 5.95 5.32 15.20
N GLY A 113 5.45 6.56 15.29
CA GLY A 113 5.11 7.39 14.13
C GLY A 113 6.26 7.57 13.13
N ASP A 114 7.51 7.58 13.59
CA ASP A 114 8.71 7.74 12.78
C ASP A 114 9.11 6.46 12.01
N GLU A 115 8.54 5.31 12.37
CA GLU A 115 8.82 3.99 11.77
C GLU A 115 7.86 3.67 10.60
N ILE A 116 6.92 4.56 10.27
CA ILE A 116 5.88 4.31 9.27
C ILE A 116 5.76 5.45 8.25
N ALA A 117 5.37 5.10 7.03
CA ALA A 117 4.96 6.05 5.99
C ALA A 117 3.60 5.65 5.43
N LEU A 118 2.68 6.61 5.38
CA LEU A 118 1.30 6.47 4.92
C LEU A 118 1.15 7.25 3.62
N LEU A 119 0.94 6.53 2.51
CA LEU A 119 0.98 7.06 1.15
C LEU A 119 -0.39 6.88 0.46
N PRO A 120 -1.42 7.67 0.80
CA PRO A 120 -2.61 7.75 -0.03
C PRO A 120 -2.26 8.44 -1.36
N ILE A 121 -2.56 7.78 -2.48
CA ILE A 121 -2.30 8.26 -3.85
C ILE A 121 -3.63 8.60 -4.50
N THR A 122 -3.82 9.85 -4.91
CA THR A 122 -5.00 10.22 -5.70
C THR A 122 -4.89 9.78 -7.15
N PHE A 123 -5.99 9.33 -7.75
CA PHE A 123 -6.12 9.13 -9.19
C PHE A 123 -7.05 10.12 -9.89
N ASP A 124 -7.49 11.18 -9.20
CA ASP A 124 -8.24 12.31 -9.78
C ASP A 124 -7.46 13.63 -9.69
N PRO A 125 -6.27 13.72 -10.32
CA PRO A 125 -5.38 14.84 -10.12
C PRO A 125 -5.94 16.16 -10.67
N GLN A 126 -6.96 16.16 -11.51
CA GLN A 126 -7.57 17.40 -12.00
C GLN A 126 -8.47 18.04 -10.94
N PHE A 127 -9.19 17.22 -10.17
CA PHE A 127 -10.10 17.71 -9.13
C PHE A 127 -9.40 17.84 -7.78
N ASP A 128 -8.52 16.91 -7.44
CA ASP A 128 -7.89 16.79 -6.11
C ASP A 128 -6.74 17.79 -5.94
N THR A 129 -7.07 19.07 -5.72
CA THR A 129 -6.10 20.11 -5.36
C THR A 129 -5.53 19.90 -3.96
N ALA A 130 -4.41 20.57 -3.64
CA ALA A 130 -3.79 20.49 -2.31
C ALA A 130 -4.80 20.78 -1.18
N GLU A 131 -5.63 21.81 -1.36
CA GLU A 131 -6.64 22.21 -0.37
C GLU A 131 -7.72 21.15 -0.18
N ARG A 132 -8.12 20.47 -1.26
CA ARG A 132 -9.11 19.38 -1.18
C ARG A 132 -8.52 18.13 -0.55
N LEU A 133 -7.27 17.79 -0.87
CA LEU A 133 -6.55 16.67 -0.27
C LEU A 133 -6.34 16.90 1.22
N GLN A 134 -6.01 18.13 1.62
CA GLN A 134 -5.91 18.52 3.02
C GLN A 134 -7.26 18.35 3.73
N ALA A 135 -8.31 19.01 3.23
CA ALA A 135 -9.65 18.93 3.84
C ALA A 135 -10.16 17.48 3.91
N PHE A 136 -9.95 16.69 2.85
CA PHE A 136 -10.35 15.28 2.84
C PHE A 136 -9.57 14.43 3.84
N SER A 137 -8.30 14.76 4.13
CA SER A 137 -7.51 14.07 5.16
C SER A 137 -8.01 14.43 6.56
N GLU A 138 -8.19 15.72 6.83
CA GLU A 138 -8.65 16.25 8.12
C GLU A 138 -10.06 15.74 8.46
N ASP A 139 -10.99 15.78 7.50
CA ASP A 139 -12.36 15.27 7.65
C ASP A 139 -12.41 13.76 7.99
N ARG A 140 -11.31 13.03 7.75
CA ARG A 140 -11.18 11.59 8.02
C ARG A 140 -10.34 11.28 9.24
N GLY A 141 -9.88 12.31 9.95
CA GLY A 141 -9.12 12.20 11.19
C GLY A 141 -7.63 12.00 11.00
N ALA A 142 -7.09 12.16 9.79
CA ALA A 142 -5.65 12.17 9.58
C ALA A 142 -5.07 13.54 9.95
N ASP A 143 -3.83 13.55 10.42
CA ASP A 143 -2.98 14.74 10.49
C ASP A 143 -2.18 14.85 9.18
N PRO A 144 -2.61 15.68 8.22
CA PRO A 144 -1.91 15.83 6.95
C PRO A 144 -0.56 16.56 7.08
N THR A 145 -0.27 17.17 8.23
CA THR A 145 0.96 17.92 8.48
C THR A 145 2.09 17.04 9.01
N ALA A 146 1.77 15.83 9.46
CA ALA A 146 2.77 14.90 9.97
C ALA A 146 3.67 14.36 8.85
N ASP A 147 4.97 14.22 9.14
CA ASP A 147 5.98 13.75 8.17
C ASP A 147 5.69 12.33 7.66
N ASN A 148 4.97 11.52 8.44
CA ASN A 148 4.60 10.16 8.07
C ASN A 148 3.36 10.08 7.16
N TRP A 149 2.66 11.19 6.89
CA TRP A 149 1.52 11.22 5.98
C TRP A 149 1.84 11.99 4.71
N GLN A 150 2.09 11.27 3.62
CA GLN A 150 2.41 11.88 2.32
C GLN A 150 1.31 11.59 1.32
N PHE A 151 0.39 12.55 1.15
CA PHE A 151 -0.65 12.44 0.13
C PHE A 151 -0.06 12.69 -1.25
N LEU A 152 -0.06 11.70 -2.13
CA LEU A 152 0.60 11.79 -3.42
C LEU A 152 -0.38 12.08 -4.55
N ARG A 153 0.01 12.97 -5.47
CA ARG A 153 -0.82 13.40 -6.61
C ARG A 153 -0.04 13.32 -7.91
N PRO A 154 -0.35 12.36 -8.81
CA PRO A 154 0.12 12.39 -10.20
C PRO A 154 -0.13 13.73 -10.88
N SER A 155 0.77 14.17 -11.75
CA SER A 155 0.66 15.49 -12.39
C SER A 155 -0.44 15.60 -13.46
N SER A 156 -0.91 14.46 -13.99
CA SER A 156 -1.93 14.39 -15.03
C SER A 156 -2.63 13.03 -15.03
N PHE A 157 -3.72 12.90 -15.78
CA PHE A 157 -4.40 11.61 -15.95
C PHE A 157 -3.57 10.60 -16.77
N ASP A 158 -2.71 11.07 -17.68
CA ASP A 158 -1.73 10.20 -18.35
C ASP A 158 -0.76 9.60 -17.33
N ARG A 159 -0.34 10.41 -16.35
CA ARG A 159 0.52 9.94 -15.24
C ARG A 159 -0.24 9.01 -14.29
N VAL A 160 -1.55 9.19 -14.10
CA VAL A 160 -2.39 8.21 -13.40
C VAL A 160 -2.37 6.88 -14.17
N THR A 161 -2.51 6.89 -15.49
CA THR A 161 -2.52 5.67 -16.29
C THR A 161 -1.20 4.91 -16.13
N SER A 162 -0.06 5.57 -16.28
CA SER A 162 1.23 4.88 -16.14
C SER A 162 1.54 4.42 -14.71
N VAL A 163 1.19 5.22 -13.69
CA VAL A 163 1.49 4.85 -12.30
C VAL A 163 0.41 3.93 -11.74
N VAL A 164 -0.83 4.40 -11.66
CA VAL A 164 -1.90 3.71 -10.93
C VAL A 164 -2.36 2.45 -11.68
N ASN A 165 -2.36 2.44 -13.02
CA ASN A 165 -2.78 1.27 -13.79
C ASN A 165 -1.60 0.37 -14.19
N GLU A 166 -0.59 0.91 -14.87
CA GLU A 166 0.50 0.06 -15.40
C GLU A 166 1.45 -0.41 -14.30
N THR A 167 1.75 0.41 -13.29
CA THR A 167 2.63 0.02 -12.18
C THR A 167 1.88 -0.68 -11.03
N PHE A 168 0.72 -0.16 -10.65
CA PHE A 168 -0.02 -0.65 -9.47
C PHE A 168 -1.27 -1.46 -9.76
N GLY A 169 -1.68 -1.62 -11.02
CA GLY A 169 -2.75 -2.55 -11.39
C GLY A 169 -4.16 -2.19 -10.96
N VAL A 170 -4.42 -0.93 -10.56
CA VAL A 170 -5.69 -0.51 -9.94
C VAL A 170 -6.83 -0.37 -10.96
N GLY A 171 -6.50 -0.29 -12.26
CA GLY A 171 -7.48 -0.35 -13.35
C GLY A 171 -8.48 0.82 -13.35
N VAL A 172 -7.99 2.04 -13.13
CA VAL A 172 -8.78 3.26 -13.14
C VAL A 172 -9.24 3.59 -14.55
N GLU A 173 -10.56 3.61 -14.74
CA GLU A 173 -11.21 4.06 -15.97
C GLU A 173 -12.20 5.18 -15.66
N LYS A 174 -12.13 6.27 -16.42
CA LYS A 174 -13.12 7.36 -16.35
C LYS A 174 -14.46 6.89 -16.89
N THR A 175 -15.53 7.23 -16.20
CA THR A 175 -16.89 7.01 -16.69
C THR A 175 -17.41 8.24 -17.43
N GLU A 176 -18.59 8.13 -18.03
CA GLU A 176 -19.30 9.26 -18.66
C GLU A 176 -19.62 10.40 -17.67
N THR A 177 -19.55 10.14 -16.37
CA THR A 177 -19.89 11.12 -15.33
C THR A 177 -18.68 11.89 -14.81
N TYR A 178 -17.47 11.56 -15.27
CA TYR A 178 -16.22 12.17 -14.79
C TYR A 178 -16.19 13.70 -14.92
N ASP A 179 -16.58 14.20 -16.09
CA ASP A 179 -16.61 15.63 -16.43
C ASP A 179 -17.90 16.33 -15.98
N LEU A 180 -18.86 15.58 -15.42
CA LEU A 180 -20.07 16.18 -14.87
C LEU A 180 -19.74 16.80 -13.51
N GLU A 181 -20.22 18.02 -13.30
CA GLU A 181 -20.16 18.64 -11.98
C GLU A 181 -20.87 17.74 -10.96
N PRO A 182 -20.33 17.55 -9.75
CA PRO A 182 -21.02 16.83 -8.70
C PRO A 182 -22.41 17.44 -8.54
N ARG A 183 -23.47 16.64 -8.73
CA ARG A 183 -24.83 17.09 -8.45
C ARG A 183 -24.89 17.42 -6.97
N GLY A 184 -24.73 18.70 -6.63
CA GLY A 184 -24.95 19.19 -5.28
C GLY A 184 -26.32 18.72 -4.83
N ASN A 185 -26.43 18.28 -3.57
CA ASN A 185 -27.65 17.78 -2.94
C ASN A 185 -28.82 18.74 -3.23
N GLN A 186 -29.56 18.48 -4.31
CA GLN A 186 -30.83 19.14 -4.57
C GLN A 186 -31.85 18.41 -3.71
N SER A 187 -32.02 18.89 -2.49
CA SER A 187 -33.20 18.64 -1.69
C SER A 187 -34.41 19.24 -2.39
N ASN A 188 -34.88 18.57 -3.44
CA ASN A 188 -36.12 18.92 -4.12
C ASN A 188 -37.25 18.31 -3.29
N ASN A 189 -37.88 19.18 -2.50
CA ASN A 189 -39.12 18.90 -1.81
C ASN A 189 -40.24 18.82 -2.86
N GLN A 190 -40.29 17.71 -3.61
CA GLN A 190 -41.36 17.39 -4.53
C GLN A 190 -42.02 16.09 -4.06
N THR A 191 -43.09 16.25 -3.29
CA THR A 191 -44.14 15.24 -3.18
C THR A 191 -44.77 15.08 -4.55
N ASP A 192 -44.54 13.94 -5.20
CA ASP A 192 -45.53 13.27 -6.03
C ASP A 192 -45.18 11.79 -6.11
N GLY A 193 -46.17 10.95 -5.80
CA GLY A 193 -46.01 9.52 -5.60
C GLY A 193 -45.72 8.78 -6.89
N ASP A 194 -44.65 8.00 -6.87
CA ASP A 194 -44.59 6.66 -7.45
C ASP A 194 -43.38 5.94 -6.83
N GLN A 195 -43.65 4.95 -6.00
CA GLN A 195 -42.62 4.05 -5.46
C GLN A 195 -42.17 3.12 -6.60
N GLN A 196 -41.18 3.55 -7.36
CA GLN A 196 -40.33 2.63 -8.10
C GLN A 196 -39.02 2.46 -7.32
N ASN A 197 -38.81 1.23 -6.84
CA ASN A 197 -37.54 0.74 -6.35
C ASN A 197 -36.46 1.09 -7.37
N THR A 198 -35.58 2.03 -7.04
CA THR A 198 -34.33 2.23 -7.79
C THR A 198 -33.22 1.59 -6.98
N GLU A 199 -32.77 0.48 -7.56
CA GLU A 199 -31.63 -0.31 -7.18
C GLU A 199 -30.37 0.59 -7.11
N HIS A 200 -29.56 0.35 -6.09
CA HIS A 200 -28.10 0.53 -6.05
C HIS A 200 -27.54 1.74 -6.85
N ASP A 201 -27.15 2.78 -6.11
CA ASP A 201 -26.44 4.01 -6.54
C ASP A 201 -25.01 3.73 -7.09
N GLY A 202 -24.90 2.81 -8.05
CA GLY A 202 -23.65 2.42 -8.72
C GLY A 202 -23.51 3.00 -10.13
N GLY A 203 -24.51 3.73 -10.63
CA GLY A 203 -24.57 4.22 -12.00
C GLY A 203 -23.91 5.58 -12.27
N ASN A 204 -23.39 6.27 -11.24
CA ASN A 204 -23.00 7.68 -11.38
C ASN A 204 -21.58 8.01 -10.88
N ALA A 205 -20.76 7.00 -10.54
CA ALA A 205 -19.40 7.21 -10.03
C ALA A 205 -18.46 7.72 -11.15
N PRO A 206 -17.61 8.74 -10.90
CA PRO A 206 -16.66 9.28 -11.89
C PRO A 206 -15.64 8.28 -12.43
N PHE A 207 -15.42 7.17 -11.71
CA PHE A 207 -14.43 6.14 -12.03
C PHE A 207 -14.94 4.74 -11.70
N VAL A 208 -14.48 3.77 -12.49
CA VAL A 208 -14.46 2.35 -12.14
C VAL A 208 -13.01 1.96 -11.86
N HIS A 209 -12.76 1.26 -10.75
CA HIS A 209 -11.43 0.83 -10.32
C HIS A 209 -11.55 -0.27 -9.26
N VAL A 210 -10.46 -1.01 -9.02
CA VAL A 210 -10.38 -1.91 -7.87
C VAL A 210 -9.92 -1.14 -6.62
N VAL A 211 -10.32 -1.62 -5.44
CA VAL A 211 -9.74 -1.16 -4.18
C VAL A 211 -8.40 -1.85 -4.00
N LEU A 212 -7.37 -1.11 -3.57
CA LEU A 212 -6.07 -1.65 -3.22
C LEU A 212 -5.45 -0.86 -2.06
N THR A 213 -5.01 -1.59 -1.04
CA THR A 213 -4.10 -1.11 0.00
C THR A 213 -2.95 -2.11 0.11
N VAL A 214 -1.71 -1.63 0.19
CA VAL A 214 -0.50 -2.46 0.25
C VAL A 214 0.28 -2.12 1.51
N LEU A 215 0.60 -3.14 2.31
CA LEU A 215 1.53 -3.06 3.44
C LEU A 215 2.90 -3.59 2.98
N VAL A 216 3.93 -2.79 3.19
CA VAL A 216 5.30 -3.06 2.79
C VAL A 216 6.20 -2.96 4.01
N ASN A 217 7.09 -3.94 4.19
CA ASN A 217 8.07 -3.90 5.25
C ASN A 217 9.20 -2.91 4.94
N ARG A 218 10.04 -2.60 5.95
CA ARG A 218 11.15 -1.65 5.78
C ARG A 218 12.24 -2.14 4.82
N ASP A 219 12.26 -3.42 4.44
CA ASP A 219 13.16 -3.96 3.40
C ASP A 219 12.59 -3.77 1.98
N GLY A 220 11.42 -3.14 1.83
CA GLY A 220 10.80 -2.85 0.53
C GLY A 220 9.90 -3.96 -0.01
N TYR A 221 9.67 -5.04 0.76
CA TYR A 221 8.85 -6.17 0.32
C TYR A 221 7.40 -6.05 0.77
N VAL A 222 6.49 -6.39 -0.13
CA VAL A 222 5.06 -6.42 0.12
C VAL A 222 4.72 -7.59 1.05
N GLU A 223 4.28 -7.25 2.25
CA GLU A 223 3.79 -8.17 3.28
C GLU A 223 2.33 -8.56 3.02
N ARG A 224 1.53 -7.59 2.58
CA ARG A 224 0.11 -7.82 2.30
C ARG A 224 -0.42 -6.84 1.27
N ALA A 225 -1.26 -7.37 0.38
CA ALA A 225 -2.11 -6.58 -0.52
C ALA A 225 -3.57 -6.90 -0.17
N TYR A 226 -4.31 -5.86 0.21
CA TYR A 226 -5.73 -5.92 0.51
C TYR A 226 -6.50 -5.31 -0.66
N ASP A 227 -7.39 -6.09 -1.25
CA ASP A 227 -8.21 -5.70 -2.38
C ASP A 227 -9.69 -5.52 -1.98
N GLY A 228 -10.57 -5.31 -2.96
CA GLY A 228 -12.01 -5.17 -2.74
C GLY A 228 -12.70 -6.39 -2.11
N SER A 229 -12.07 -7.57 -2.13
CA SER A 229 -12.58 -8.80 -1.52
C SER A 229 -12.18 -8.97 -0.05
N ASN A 230 -11.11 -8.31 0.40
CA ASN A 230 -10.59 -8.41 1.76
C ASN A 230 -10.17 -7.04 2.33
N THR A 231 -10.93 -5.99 2.02
CA THR A 231 -10.65 -4.63 2.48
C THR A 231 -10.44 -4.60 4.00
N PRO A 232 -9.30 -4.07 4.49
CA PRO A 232 -8.90 -4.28 5.86
C PRO A 232 -9.64 -3.32 6.79
N THR A 233 -9.93 -3.79 8.00
CA THR A 233 -10.35 -2.89 9.10
C THR A 233 -9.11 -2.21 9.69
N PRO A 234 -9.27 -1.10 10.43
CA PRO A 234 -8.15 -0.49 11.15
C PRO A 234 -7.40 -1.48 12.04
N ALA A 235 -8.13 -2.33 12.77
CA ALA A 235 -7.54 -3.31 13.67
C ALA A 235 -6.66 -4.33 12.93
N VAL A 236 -7.06 -4.76 11.73
CA VAL A 236 -6.24 -5.66 10.91
C VAL A 236 -4.97 -4.95 10.42
N LEU A 237 -5.07 -3.71 9.97
CA LEU A 237 -3.89 -2.94 9.56
C LEU A 237 -2.91 -2.75 10.72
N ILE A 238 -3.40 -2.40 11.90
CA ILE A 238 -2.60 -2.18 13.10
C ILE A 238 -1.92 -3.49 13.55
N ASP A 239 -2.66 -4.60 13.57
CA ASP A 239 -2.14 -5.91 13.99
C ASP A 239 -1.07 -6.45 13.01
N ASP A 240 -1.35 -6.36 11.70
CA ASP A 240 -0.40 -6.76 10.66
C ASP A 240 0.86 -5.88 10.70
N LEU A 241 0.69 -4.55 10.78
CA LEU A 241 1.81 -3.61 10.90
C LEU A 241 2.61 -3.84 12.17
N GLY A 242 1.95 -4.09 13.31
CA GLY A 242 2.59 -4.40 14.57
C GLY A 242 3.42 -5.68 14.48
N THR A 243 2.89 -6.72 13.86
CA THR A 243 3.59 -7.99 13.63
C THR A 243 4.84 -7.78 12.76
N VAL A 244 4.68 -7.04 11.66
CA VAL A 244 5.80 -6.72 10.76
C VAL A 244 6.85 -5.91 11.51
N ARG A 245 6.50 -4.77 12.10
CA ARG A 245 7.40 -3.85 12.81
C ARG A 245 8.21 -4.56 13.90
N ASN A 246 7.55 -5.28 14.79
CA ASN A 246 8.20 -5.96 15.92
C ASN A 246 9.19 -7.07 15.51
N SER A 247 9.17 -7.51 14.24
CA SER A 247 10.14 -8.48 13.73
C SER A 247 11.45 -7.86 13.25
N PHE A 248 11.51 -6.53 13.12
CA PHE A 248 12.67 -5.75 12.69
C PHE A 248 13.38 -5.03 13.84
N ASP A 249 12.90 -5.19 15.07
CA ASP A 249 13.47 -4.65 16.31
C ASP A 249 14.61 -5.51 16.91
#